data_AF-A0A3N5TQ07-F1
#
_entry.id   AF-A0A3N5TQ07-F1
#
_cell.length_a   1.000
_cell.length_b   1.000
_cell.length_c   1.000
_cell.angle_alpha   90.00
_cell.angle_beta   90.00
_cell.angle_gamma   90.00
#
_symmetry.space_group_name_H-M   'P 1'
#
loop_
_entity.id
_entity.type
_entity.pdbx_description
1 polymer ?
#
loop_
_entity_poly.entity_id
_entity_poly.type
_entity_poly.pdbx_seq_one_letter_code
_entity_poly.pdbx_strand_id
1 'polypeptide(L)'
;MSTSGFAAYHHMGEIDSGFFVQTYPDKAGTKLDSCTLCHSGGSYVQNGKVTTLGSCQWCHYSYGYDASGKIDETLNPYGLVYKTMGRSSSALKAIEDLDSDGDGYPNKVEIAALRFPGDKSDDPSKVPAPYRVFSREQLECLPQHTQFLLMNAHKSTDFYAEYTGVSMEDLLKAAGMLATATNIKVFAPDGFSQYHPLNFDPNPIFYHVFGGYPSTVYNYSENADISENPEGWCDYSSLVGSGVKNGDPIENEDGLKLVLAVFRDGDYLDPGILTPQNKLDGEGPFRVVPPQKVPGPPDQRSTATNQNVTWPFDPAADHNAGFSTRSTTIIKVEPLPEGTTDINTLETGWKYVDEGKIVVYGAIDPVPTILGKMDALLATLKSSSWKSFKNPIYQKILLIEVSLAKQLAKYGKHKAALKLLRNSVLEHADGCSTAEGHPDKDDWVTDCNLQKKVYWDLHELIVLFGIIV
;
A
#
# COMPACT_ATOMS: atom_id res chain seq x y z
N MET A 1 -15.38 18.44 -6.62
CA MET A 1 -15.48 17.16 -5.90
C MET A 1 -14.24 17.07 -5.04
N SER A 2 -14.40 17.12 -3.73
CA SER A 2 -13.32 16.90 -2.76
C SER A 2 -12.67 15.54 -3.06
N THR A 3 -11.37 15.51 -3.28
CA THR A 3 -10.59 14.28 -3.22
C THR A 3 -10.66 13.77 -1.78
N SER A 4 -11.70 12.99 -1.49
CA SER A 4 -11.89 12.32 -0.21
C SER A 4 -10.85 11.21 -0.07
N GLY A 5 -9.70 11.54 0.49
CA GLY A 5 -8.67 10.59 0.90
C GLY A 5 -7.80 11.27 1.94
N PHE A 6 -7.30 10.48 2.90
CA PHE A 6 -6.24 10.87 3.86
C PHE A 6 -6.71 11.65 5.12
N ALA A 7 -7.76 11.21 5.82
CA ALA A 7 -8.01 11.74 7.17
C ALA A 7 -7.14 11.01 8.22
N ALA A 8 -6.44 11.80 9.03
CA ALA A 8 -5.58 11.41 10.16
C ALA A 8 -6.26 10.43 11.13
N TYR A 9 -5.59 9.33 11.48
CA TYR A 9 -5.97 8.43 12.55
C TYR A 9 -5.37 8.91 13.88
N HIS A 10 -6.21 9.50 14.71
CA HIS A 10 -5.86 9.92 16.07
C HIS A 10 -6.15 8.78 17.05
N HIS A 11 -5.11 8.20 17.67
CA HIS A 11 -5.28 7.21 18.72
C HIS A 11 -5.60 7.88 20.07
N MET A 12 -6.38 7.22 20.94
CA MET A 12 -6.88 7.72 22.22
C MET A 12 -5.80 8.39 23.09
N GLY A 13 -5.85 9.72 23.21
CA GLY A 13 -4.99 10.52 24.09
C GLY A 13 -3.75 11.16 23.42
N GLU A 14 -3.57 10.96 22.12
CA GLU A 14 -2.53 11.61 21.32
C GLU A 14 -2.83 13.13 21.19
N ILE A 15 -1.83 13.98 21.49
CA ILE A 15 -1.95 15.46 21.48
C ILE A 15 -1.00 16.15 20.49
N ASP A 16 -0.04 15.41 19.94
CA ASP A 16 1.07 15.95 19.16
C ASP A 16 0.62 16.38 17.75
N SER A 17 -0.30 15.63 17.14
CA SER A 17 -1.02 16.01 15.92
C SER A 17 -1.74 17.34 16.12
N GLY A 18 -2.38 17.55 17.28
CA GLY A 18 -3.06 18.79 17.63
C GLY A 18 -2.09 19.99 17.62
N PHE A 19 -0.91 19.83 18.21
CA PHE A 19 0.14 20.86 18.13
C PHE A 19 0.69 21.03 16.71
N PHE A 20 0.81 19.93 15.95
CA PHE A 20 1.27 19.95 14.56
C PHE A 20 0.32 20.71 13.65
N VAL A 21 -0.97 20.34 13.60
CA VAL A 21 -1.95 21.03 12.76
C VAL A 21 -2.25 22.45 13.25
N GLN A 22 -2.02 22.76 14.53
CA GLN A 22 -2.04 24.16 15.00
C GLN A 22 -0.88 24.97 14.41
N THR A 23 0.29 24.36 14.26
CA THR A 23 1.51 25.01 13.74
C THR A 23 1.49 25.05 12.20
N TYR A 24 1.00 23.99 11.56
CA TYR A 24 0.87 23.83 10.11
C TYR A 24 -0.58 23.49 9.72
N PRO A 25 -1.52 24.47 9.77
CA PRO A 25 -2.94 24.21 9.51
C PRO A 25 -3.25 23.67 8.12
N ASP A 26 -2.39 23.95 7.13
CA ASP A 26 -2.51 23.44 5.77
C ASP A 26 -2.14 21.94 5.63
N LYS A 27 -1.62 21.33 6.70
CA LYS A 27 -1.22 19.91 6.74
C LYS A 27 -2.24 19.00 7.40
N ALA A 28 -3.35 19.55 7.91
CA ALA A 28 -4.45 18.76 8.44
C ALA A 28 -5.00 17.79 7.38
N GLY A 29 -5.18 16.52 7.75
CA GLY A 29 -5.60 15.48 6.81
C GLY A 29 -4.56 15.20 5.70
N THR A 30 -3.28 15.34 6.02
CA THR A 30 -2.19 14.85 5.15
C THR A 30 -1.45 13.73 5.87
N LYS A 31 -0.50 13.07 5.19
CA LYS A 31 0.29 12.00 5.82
C LYS A 31 1.09 12.44 7.06
N LEU A 32 1.39 13.73 7.15
CA LEU A 32 2.12 14.33 8.29
C LEU A 32 1.21 14.56 9.50
N ASP A 33 -0.11 14.59 9.29
CA ASP A 33 -1.09 14.58 10.38
C ASP A 33 -1.32 13.12 10.81
N SER A 34 -0.27 12.46 11.29
CA SER A 34 -0.34 11.07 11.77
C SER A 34 0.76 10.77 12.76
N CYS A 35 0.61 9.67 13.53
CA CYS A 35 1.64 9.22 14.46
C CYS A 35 3.00 8.98 13.78
N THR A 36 3.00 8.62 12.49
CA THR A 36 4.22 8.35 11.71
C THR A 36 5.11 9.58 11.54
N LEU A 37 4.58 10.79 11.71
CA LEU A 37 5.41 12.00 11.73
C LEU A 37 6.50 11.92 12.80
N CYS A 38 6.17 11.42 13.99
CA CYS A 38 7.10 11.31 15.11
C CYS A 38 7.57 9.88 15.39
N HIS A 39 6.88 8.87 14.84
CA HIS A 39 7.11 7.45 15.15
C HIS A 39 7.58 6.66 13.93
N SER A 40 8.46 5.70 14.16
CA SER A 40 8.92 4.76 13.14
C SER A 40 8.36 3.35 13.39
N GLY A 41 8.31 2.56 12.32
CA GLY A 41 8.17 1.11 12.43
C GLY A 41 9.46 0.48 12.98
N GLY A 42 9.41 -0.81 13.27
CA GLY A 42 10.59 -1.53 13.76
C GLY A 42 10.58 -2.98 13.33
N SER A 43 11.59 -3.72 13.78
CA SER A 43 11.65 -5.15 13.50
C SER A 43 12.12 -5.91 14.71
N TYR A 44 11.64 -7.15 14.84
CA TYR A 44 12.08 -8.06 15.88
C TYR A 44 12.38 -9.43 15.26
N VAL A 45 13.29 -10.17 15.89
CA VAL A 45 13.59 -11.54 15.51
C VAL A 45 12.80 -12.47 16.42
N GLN A 46 11.96 -13.31 15.82
CA GLN A 46 11.28 -14.38 16.53
C GLN A 46 11.59 -15.71 15.82
N ASN A 47 12.17 -16.65 16.56
CA ASN A 47 12.55 -17.97 16.05
C ASN A 47 13.41 -17.92 14.77
N GLY A 48 14.35 -16.96 14.70
CA GLY A 48 15.24 -16.80 13.55
C GLY A 48 14.62 -16.10 12.33
N LYS A 49 13.32 -15.74 12.38
CA LYS A 49 12.65 -14.93 11.36
C LYS A 49 12.61 -13.47 11.78
N VAL A 50 13.02 -12.58 10.88
CA VAL A 50 12.83 -11.13 11.04
C VAL A 50 11.38 -10.79 10.69
N THR A 51 10.66 -10.20 11.63
CA THR A 51 9.33 -9.62 11.41
C THR A 51 9.45 -8.10 11.48
N THR A 52 8.99 -7.41 10.44
CA THR A 52 8.93 -5.95 10.40
C THR A 52 7.50 -5.48 10.67
N LEU A 53 7.36 -4.45 11.49
CA LEU A 53 6.10 -3.85 11.92
C LEU A 53 6.05 -2.37 11.49
N GLY A 54 4.86 -1.88 11.13
CA GLY A 54 4.61 -0.45 10.93
C GLY A 54 4.68 0.34 12.25
N SER A 55 4.59 1.66 12.18
CA SER A 55 4.74 2.56 13.35
C SER A 55 3.75 2.25 14.47
N CYS A 56 2.47 2.04 14.14
CA CYS A 56 1.43 1.69 15.12
C CYS A 56 1.67 0.31 15.75
N GLN A 57 1.90 -0.73 14.93
CA GLN A 57 2.15 -2.07 15.48
C GLN A 57 3.44 -2.10 16.30
N TRP A 58 4.49 -1.40 15.87
CA TRP A 58 5.75 -1.30 16.61
C TRP A 58 5.56 -0.58 17.94
N CYS A 59 4.78 0.51 17.97
CA CYS A 59 4.42 1.20 19.21
C CYS A 59 3.67 0.26 20.15
N HIS A 60 2.64 -0.44 19.69
CA HIS A 60 1.93 -1.39 20.56
C HIS A 60 2.78 -2.58 21.00
N TYR A 61 3.71 -3.03 20.15
CA TYR A 61 4.65 -4.11 20.47
C TYR A 61 5.68 -3.72 21.53
N SER A 62 6.25 -2.51 21.44
CA SER A 62 7.38 -2.08 22.27
C SER A 62 6.98 -1.17 23.44
N TYR A 63 5.96 -0.32 23.28
CA TYR A 63 5.43 0.56 24.32
C TYR A 63 4.29 -0.06 25.13
N GLY A 64 3.56 -1.01 24.54
CA GLY A 64 2.40 -1.65 25.17
C GLY A 64 1.15 -0.79 25.20
N TYR A 65 -0.03 -1.43 25.26
CA TYR A 65 -1.33 -0.73 25.36
C TYR A 65 -1.54 -0.02 26.70
N ASP A 66 -0.80 -0.44 27.73
CA ASP A 66 -0.82 0.12 29.08
C ASP A 66 0.26 1.20 29.30
N ALA A 67 0.95 1.62 28.23
CA ALA A 67 2.02 2.61 28.27
C ALA A 67 3.19 2.21 29.20
N SER A 68 3.43 0.91 29.38
CA SER A 68 4.46 0.39 30.28
C SER A 68 5.87 0.31 29.68
N GLY A 69 6.00 0.39 28.36
CA GLY A 69 7.26 0.28 27.64
C GLY A 69 7.99 1.61 27.44
N LYS A 70 9.02 1.62 26.59
CA LYS A 70 9.84 2.82 26.34
C LYS A 70 9.44 3.49 25.04
N ILE A 71 8.73 4.63 25.17
CA ILE A 71 8.27 5.39 24.00
C ILE A 71 9.42 5.82 23.07
N ASP A 72 10.63 6.02 23.59
CA ASP A 72 11.79 6.44 22.80
C ASP A 72 12.23 5.39 21.78
N GLU A 73 11.93 4.12 22.01
CA GLU A 73 12.21 3.03 21.05
C GLU A 73 11.23 3.02 19.86
N THR A 74 10.19 3.86 19.92
CA THR A 74 9.18 4.02 18.87
C THR A 74 9.35 5.30 18.06
N LEU A 75 10.15 6.26 18.57
CA LEU A 75 10.31 7.56 17.95
C LEU A 75 11.31 7.50 16.79
N ASN A 76 11.01 8.22 15.71
CA ASN A 76 11.97 8.51 14.66
C ASN A 76 12.88 9.70 15.09
N PRO A 77 13.95 10.02 14.35
CA PRO A 77 14.85 11.13 14.69
C PRO A 77 14.13 12.47 14.91
N TYR A 78 13.16 12.83 14.05
CA TYR A 78 12.34 14.05 14.22
C TYR A 78 11.54 14.04 15.53
N GLY A 79 10.86 12.94 15.83
CA GLY A 79 10.08 12.76 17.05
C GLY A 79 10.94 12.81 18.31
N LEU A 80 12.17 12.30 18.26
CA LEU A 80 13.15 12.43 19.35
C LEU A 80 13.51 13.90 19.57
N VAL A 81 13.87 14.65 18.54
CA VAL A 81 14.23 16.06 18.66
C VAL A 81 13.04 16.89 19.16
N TYR A 82 11.85 16.70 18.58
CA TYR A 82 10.60 17.33 19.02
C TYR A 82 10.29 17.02 20.50
N LYS A 83 10.53 15.78 20.94
CA LYS A 83 10.42 15.39 22.36
C LYS A 83 11.39 16.16 23.23
N THR A 84 12.68 16.23 22.84
CA THR A 84 13.70 16.96 23.62
C THR A 84 13.42 18.46 23.74
N MET A 85 12.77 19.05 22.74
CA MET A 85 12.38 20.47 22.73
C MET A 85 11.07 20.76 23.50
N GLY A 86 10.48 19.75 24.15
CA GLY A 86 9.38 19.94 25.09
C GLY A 86 7.97 19.76 24.49
N ARG A 87 7.83 19.08 23.33
CA ARG A 87 6.54 18.63 22.76
C ARG A 87 5.43 19.69 22.75
N SER A 88 5.64 20.76 21.99
CA SER A 88 4.67 21.85 21.87
C SER A 88 4.74 22.50 20.48
N SER A 89 3.75 23.35 20.15
CA SER A 89 3.78 24.17 18.93
C SER A 89 5.04 25.06 18.84
N SER A 90 5.58 25.49 19.99
CA SER A 90 6.87 26.20 20.04
C SER A 90 8.06 25.29 19.74
N ALA A 91 8.01 24.03 20.17
CA ALA A 91 9.04 23.04 19.87
C ALA A 91 9.12 22.74 18.37
N LEU A 92 7.97 22.62 17.69
CA LEU A 92 7.91 22.45 16.23
C LEU A 92 8.61 23.60 15.50
N LYS A 93 8.32 24.84 15.89
CA LYS A 93 9.01 26.02 15.32
C LYS A 93 10.50 26.03 15.61
N ALA A 94 10.92 25.59 16.79
CA ALA A 94 12.32 25.59 17.19
C ALA A 94 13.18 24.59 16.39
N ILE A 95 12.55 23.58 15.77
CA ILE A 95 13.25 22.52 15.02
C ILE A 95 13.11 22.68 13.51
N GLU A 96 12.43 23.72 13.01
CA GLU A 96 12.18 23.93 11.57
C GLU A 96 13.45 23.93 10.70
N ASP A 97 14.53 24.48 11.23
CA ASP A 97 15.82 24.62 10.53
C ASP A 97 16.78 23.44 10.77
N LEU A 98 16.38 22.44 11.57
CA LEU A 98 17.16 21.23 11.78
C LEU A 98 16.90 20.24 10.65
N ASP A 99 17.93 19.49 10.30
CA ASP A 99 17.86 18.25 9.50
C ASP A 99 17.88 17.09 10.51
N SER A 100 16.72 16.54 10.85
CA SER A 100 16.61 15.61 11.99
C SER A 100 17.10 14.21 11.66
N ASP A 101 16.98 13.77 10.41
CA ASP A 101 17.33 12.42 9.97
C ASP A 101 18.63 12.35 9.14
N GLY A 102 19.22 13.50 8.82
CA GLY A 102 20.53 13.63 8.19
C GLY A 102 20.50 13.43 6.68
N ASP A 103 19.37 13.67 6.02
CA ASP A 103 19.20 13.52 4.57
C ASP A 103 19.65 14.74 3.75
N GLY A 104 19.99 15.85 4.43
CA GLY A 104 20.44 17.11 3.85
C GLY A 104 19.34 18.16 3.68
N TYR A 105 18.10 17.89 4.08
CA TYR A 105 16.98 18.80 4.00
C TYR A 105 16.51 19.25 5.40
N PRO A 106 16.25 20.56 5.61
CA PRO A 106 15.65 21.01 6.86
C PRO A 106 14.20 20.55 7.00
N ASN A 107 13.78 20.25 8.22
CA ASN A 107 12.43 19.80 8.57
C ASN A 107 11.32 20.65 7.94
N LYS A 108 11.47 21.99 7.91
CA LYS A 108 10.48 22.90 7.31
C LYS A 108 10.29 22.69 5.80
N VAL A 109 11.37 22.32 5.10
CA VAL A 109 11.34 22.05 3.65
C VAL A 109 10.63 20.75 3.40
N GLU A 110 10.91 19.73 4.20
CA GLU A 110 10.25 18.43 4.14
C GLU A 110 8.75 18.53 4.47
N ILE A 111 8.40 19.20 5.56
CA ILE A 111 7.00 19.45 5.93
C ILE A 111 6.27 20.18 4.79
N ALA A 112 6.92 21.18 4.18
CA ALA A 112 6.35 21.88 3.02
C ALA A 112 6.12 20.94 1.83
N ALA A 113 7.04 20.00 1.59
CA ALA A 113 7.01 18.99 0.52
C ALA A 113 6.16 17.74 0.83
N LEU A 114 5.46 17.70 1.97
CA LEU A 114 4.72 16.54 2.48
C LEU A 114 5.61 15.29 2.63
N ARG A 115 6.76 15.50 3.26
CA ARG A 115 7.81 14.52 3.57
C ARG A 115 7.98 14.36 5.08
N PHE A 116 8.33 13.14 5.50
CA PHE A 116 8.53 12.78 6.90
C PHE A 116 9.95 13.20 7.34
N PRO A 117 10.10 14.23 8.19
CA PRO A 117 11.44 14.74 8.57
C PRO A 117 12.28 13.82 9.47
N GLY A 118 11.74 12.63 9.74
CA GLY A 118 12.40 11.59 10.51
C GLY A 118 12.66 10.33 9.67
N ASP A 119 12.50 10.40 8.36
CA ASP A 119 12.73 9.30 7.43
C ASP A 119 13.48 9.77 6.18
N LYS A 120 14.80 9.59 6.22
CA LYS A 120 15.74 9.88 5.13
C LYS A 120 15.42 9.23 3.78
N SER A 121 14.46 8.31 3.72
CA SER A 121 14.00 7.66 2.48
C SER A 121 12.76 8.33 1.87
N ASP A 122 12.21 9.33 2.54
CA ASP A 122 11.05 10.13 2.15
C ASP A 122 11.43 11.61 2.08
N ASP A 123 12.50 11.94 1.37
CA ASP A 123 13.05 13.30 1.26
C ASP A 123 12.38 14.14 0.14
N PRO A 124 12.59 15.47 0.06
CA PRO A 124 11.97 16.34 -0.94
C PRO A 124 12.32 16.06 -2.40
N SER A 125 13.36 15.25 -2.68
CA SER A 125 13.64 14.73 -4.03
C SER A 125 12.70 13.58 -4.42
N LYS A 126 11.98 13.00 -3.45
CA LYS A 126 11.06 11.88 -3.64
C LYS A 126 9.62 12.34 -3.78
N VAL A 127 8.87 11.56 -4.54
CA VAL A 127 7.42 11.72 -4.70
C VAL A 127 6.71 10.39 -4.48
N PRO A 128 5.44 10.35 -4.08
CA PRO A 128 4.68 9.10 -3.99
C PRO A 128 4.68 8.40 -5.34
N ALA A 129 4.93 7.09 -5.33
CA ALA A 129 4.96 6.30 -6.54
C ALA A 129 3.60 6.30 -7.28
N PRO A 130 3.60 6.03 -8.60
CA PRO A 130 2.38 5.81 -9.37
C PRO A 130 1.44 4.82 -8.69
N TYR A 131 0.14 5.09 -8.71
CA TYR A 131 -0.86 4.24 -8.06
C TYR A 131 -2.19 4.19 -8.82
N ARG A 132 -2.95 3.12 -8.57
CA ARG A 132 -4.32 2.88 -8.99
C ARG A 132 -5.14 2.35 -7.84
N VAL A 133 -6.35 2.88 -7.69
CA VAL A 133 -7.32 2.33 -6.76
C VAL A 133 -8.37 1.59 -7.58
N PHE A 134 -8.60 0.33 -7.24
CA PHE A 134 -9.65 -0.49 -7.82
C PHE A 134 -10.75 -0.70 -6.79
N SER A 135 -12.00 -0.42 -7.14
CA SER A 135 -13.16 -0.87 -6.37
C SER A 135 -13.48 -2.32 -6.69
N ARG A 136 -14.27 -2.96 -5.83
CA ARG A 136 -14.79 -4.31 -6.05
C ARG A 136 -15.48 -4.44 -7.40
N GLU A 137 -16.34 -3.50 -7.75
CA GLU A 137 -17.06 -3.51 -9.04
C GLU A 137 -16.09 -3.44 -10.22
N GLN A 138 -15.01 -2.67 -10.09
CA GLN A 138 -13.98 -2.61 -11.13
C GLN A 138 -13.20 -3.93 -11.25
N LEU A 139 -12.92 -4.59 -10.12
CA LEU A 139 -12.25 -5.90 -10.11
C LEU A 139 -13.14 -6.99 -10.72
N GLU A 140 -14.43 -6.99 -10.42
CA GLU A 140 -15.40 -7.94 -10.99
C GLU A 140 -15.60 -7.75 -12.51
N CYS A 141 -15.33 -6.55 -13.03
CA CYS A 141 -15.33 -6.29 -14.48
C CYS A 141 -14.03 -6.73 -15.19
N LEU A 142 -12.96 -7.04 -14.47
CA LEU A 142 -11.76 -7.62 -15.07
C LEU A 142 -12.00 -9.10 -15.43
N PRO A 143 -11.19 -9.72 -16.32
CA PRO A 143 -11.28 -11.14 -16.59
C PRO A 143 -11.22 -11.95 -15.29
N GLN A 144 -12.28 -12.72 -15.03
CA GLN A 144 -12.38 -13.55 -13.84
C GLN A 144 -11.67 -14.89 -14.07
N HIS A 145 -11.13 -15.44 -12.98
CA HIS A 145 -10.54 -16.75 -12.90
C HIS A 145 -11.10 -17.47 -11.67
N THR A 146 -11.56 -18.69 -11.88
CA THR A 146 -12.11 -19.57 -10.85
C THR A 146 -11.22 -20.78 -10.71
N GLN A 147 -10.90 -21.15 -9.47
CA GLN A 147 -10.11 -22.34 -9.20
C GLN A 147 -10.53 -23.05 -7.91
N PHE A 148 -10.60 -24.37 -7.97
CA PHE A 148 -10.75 -25.27 -6.83
C PHE A 148 -9.39 -25.81 -6.42
N LEU A 149 -9.06 -25.75 -5.12
CA LEU A 149 -7.76 -26.17 -4.61
C LEU A 149 -7.80 -26.50 -3.11
N LEU A 150 -6.79 -27.25 -2.67
CA LEU A 150 -6.45 -27.42 -1.26
C LEU A 150 -5.74 -26.17 -0.74
N MET A 151 -6.21 -25.66 0.40
CA MET A 151 -5.54 -24.68 1.24
C MET A 151 -4.98 -25.40 2.46
N ASN A 152 -3.70 -25.74 2.38
CA ASN A 152 -2.98 -26.44 3.43
C ASN A 152 -2.32 -25.44 4.40
N ALA A 153 -2.51 -25.62 5.70
CA ALA A 153 -2.16 -24.68 6.75
C ALA A 153 -1.28 -25.30 7.84
N HIS A 154 -0.21 -24.59 8.22
CA HIS A 154 0.75 -25.09 9.19
C HIS A 154 0.20 -25.24 10.64
N LYS A 155 -0.74 -24.38 11.06
CA LYS A 155 -1.22 -24.29 12.47
C LYS A 155 -2.74 -24.31 12.64
N SER A 156 -3.48 -24.31 11.55
CA SER A 156 -4.94 -24.31 11.53
C SER A 156 -5.44 -25.50 10.72
N THR A 157 -6.76 -25.68 10.66
CA THR A 157 -7.39 -26.69 9.81
C THR A 157 -7.13 -26.39 8.34
N ASP A 158 -6.82 -27.43 7.58
CA ASP A 158 -6.76 -27.41 6.13
C ASP A 158 -8.18 -27.35 5.55
N PHE A 159 -8.31 -26.95 4.30
CA PHE A 159 -9.62 -26.98 3.65
C PHE A 159 -9.52 -26.99 2.14
N TYR A 160 -10.50 -27.61 1.48
CA TYR A 160 -10.76 -27.38 0.06
C TYR A 160 -11.74 -26.23 -0.11
N ALA A 161 -11.47 -25.35 -1.08
CA ALA A 161 -12.36 -24.26 -1.42
C ALA A 161 -12.25 -23.92 -2.90
N GLU A 162 -13.35 -23.41 -3.47
CA GLU A 162 -13.31 -22.72 -4.75
C GLU A 162 -13.15 -21.23 -4.52
N TYR A 163 -12.18 -20.62 -5.18
CA TYR A 163 -11.99 -19.16 -5.17
C TYR A 163 -12.23 -18.59 -6.56
N THR A 164 -12.96 -17.47 -6.61
CA THR A 164 -13.17 -16.70 -7.84
C THR A 164 -12.72 -15.26 -7.65
N GLY A 165 -11.99 -14.73 -8.63
CA GLY A 165 -11.55 -13.34 -8.64
C GLY A 165 -10.68 -13.03 -9.85
N VAL A 166 -9.73 -12.11 -9.72
CA VAL A 166 -8.86 -11.70 -10.82
C VAL A 166 -7.51 -12.40 -10.68
N SER A 167 -6.97 -12.94 -11.77
CA SER A 167 -5.58 -13.42 -11.74
C SER A 167 -4.65 -12.25 -11.41
N MET A 168 -3.63 -12.49 -10.58
CA MET A 168 -2.69 -11.43 -10.19
C MET A 168 -1.97 -10.86 -11.43
N GLU A 169 -1.73 -11.70 -12.44
CA GLU A 169 -1.20 -11.26 -13.73
C GLU A 169 -2.11 -10.23 -14.43
N ASP A 170 -3.41 -10.51 -14.55
CA ASP A 170 -4.35 -9.61 -15.23
C ASP A 170 -4.60 -8.33 -14.44
N LEU A 171 -4.61 -8.41 -13.10
CA LEU A 171 -4.66 -7.22 -12.25
C LEU A 171 -3.45 -6.30 -12.46
N LEU A 172 -2.24 -6.86 -12.49
CA LEU A 172 -1.02 -6.07 -12.73
C LEU A 172 -0.97 -5.49 -14.14
N LYS A 173 -1.45 -6.23 -15.16
CA LYS A 173 -1.64 -5.69 -16.52
C LYS A 173 -2.64 -4.54 -16.52
N ALA A 174 -3.78 -4.69 -15.85
CA ALA A 174 -4.81 -3.64 -15.74
C ALA A 174 -4.30 -2.40 -14.98
N ALA A 175 -3.41 -2.58 -14.00
CA ALA A 175 -2.74 -1.49 -13.31
C ALA A 175 -1.68 -0.78 -14.18
N GLY A 176 -1.25 -1.40 -15.28
CA GLY A 176 -0.22 -0.89 -16.18
C GLY A 176 1.19 -1.19 -15.69
N MET A 177 1.44 -2.38 -15.13
CA MET A 177 2.76 -2.80 -14.65
C MET A 177 3.86 -2.54 -15.69
N LEU A 178 4.96 -1.91 -15.24
CA LEU A 178 6.12 -1.61 -16.07
C LEU A 178 7.04 -2.83 -16.20
N ALA A 179 7.80 -2.89 -17.29
CA ALA A 179 8.77 -3.96 -17.54
C ALA A 179 9.93 -3.99 -16.53
N THR A 180 10.12 -2.91 -15.77
CA THR A 180 11.12 -2.84 -14.68
C THR A 180 10.67 -3.59 -13.42
N ALA A 181 9.39 -3.93 -13.30
CA ALA A 181 8.88 -4.70 -12.17
C ALA A 181 9.51 -6.09 -12.13
N THR A 182 9.80 -6.56 -10.92
CA THR A 182 10.45 -7.86 -10.66
C THR A 182 9.68 -8.70 -9.66
N ASN A 183 8.91 -8.07 -8.79
CA ASN A 183 8.10 -8.74 -7.77
C ASN A 183 6.97 -7.83 -7.29
N ILE A 184 6.08 -8.39 -6.47
CA ILE A 184 5.11 -7.63 -5.71
C ILE A 184 5.22 -7.97 -4.21
N LYS A 185 4.83 -6.99 -3.38
CA LYS A 185 4.57 -7.19 -1.97
C LYS A 185 3.12 -6.84 -1.66
N VAL A 186 2.39 -7.79 -1.11
CA VAL A 186 0.95 -7.67 -0.82
C VAL A 186 0.79 -7.46 0.68
N PHE A 187 -0.09 -6.54 1.08
CA PHE A 187 -0.32 -6.22 2.49
C PHE A 187 -1.79 -6.38 2.88
N ALA A 188 -1.97 -6.94 4.08
CA ALA A 188 -3.20 -6.90 4.87
C ALA A 188 -3.22 -5.64 5.75
N PRO A 189 -4.40 -5.18 6.19
CA PRO A 189 -4.54 -3.97 7.01
C PRO A 189 -3.92 -4.09 8.41
N ASP A 190 -3.68 -5.30 8.90
CA ASP A 190 -3.01 -5.57 10.17
C ASP A 190 -1.47 -5.51 10.09
N GLY A 191 -0.92 -5.23 8.90
CA GLY A 191 0.51 -5.12 8.64
C GLY A 191 1.17 -6.44 8.22
N PHE A 192 0.43 -7.55 8.18
CA PHE A 192 0.94 -8.76 7.54
C PHE A 192 1.23 -8.50 6.06
N SER A 193 2.34 -9.03 5.56
CA SER A 193 2.68 -8.90 4.15
C SER A 193 3.37 -10.14 3.60
N GLN A 194 3.18 -10.36 2.30
CA GLN A 194 3.81 -11.45 1.57
C GLN A 194 4.49 -10.96 0.31
N TYR A 195 5.65 -11.56 0.04
CA TYR A 195 6.47 -11.32 -1.13
C TYR A 195 6.13 -12.35 -2.21
N HIS A 196 5.91 -11.89 -3.43
CA HIS A 196 5.65 -12.74 -4.59
C HIS A 196 6.55 -12.30 -5.76
N PRO A 197 7.52 -13.13 -6.18
CA PRO A 197 8.30 -12.82 -7.39
C PRO A 197 7.38 -12.83 -8.61
N LEU A 198 7.69 -12.04 -9.64
CA LEU A 198 6.88 -12.08 -10.86
C LEU A 198 7.04 -13.40 -11.61
N ASN A 199 8.27 -13.92 -11.67
CA ASN A 199 8.58 -15.17 -12.36
C ASN A 199 8.83 -16.31 -11.37
N PHE A 200 8.81 -17.54 -11.88
CA PHE A 200 9.12 -18.73 -11.09
C PHE A 200 10.43 -18.60 -10.32
N ASP A 201 10.37 -18.90 -9.03
CA ASP A 201 11.51 -19.01 -8.13
C ASP A 201 11.56 -20.45 -7.58
N PRO A 202 12.72 -21.13 -7.55
CA PRO A 202 12.80 -22.50 -7.03
C PRO A 202 12.57 -22.60 -5.51
N ASN A 203 12.65 -21.49 -4.77
CA ASN A 203 12.41 -21.50 -3.33
C ASN A 203 10.92 -21.81 -3.05
N PRO A 204 10.61 -22.86 -2.27
CA PRO A 204 9.22 -23.27 -2.03
C PRO A 204 8.35 -22.20 -1.38
N ILE A 205 8.94 -21.24 -0.64
CA ILE A 205 8.17 -20.18 0.04
C ILE A 205 7.83 -18.98 -0.84
N PHE A 206 8.31 -18.93 -2.09
CA PHE A 206 8.10 -17.80 -3.00
C PHE A 206 7.15 -18.18 -4.13
N TYR A 207 5.88 -17.78 -3.99
CA TYR A 207 4.81 -18.03 -4.95
C TYR A 207 4.83 -16.98 -6.05
N HIS A 208 5.07 -17.41 -7.28
CA HIS A 208 5.23 -16.52 -8.43
C HIS A 208 3.90 -15.99 -8.98
N VAL A 209 3.93 -14.81 -9.60
CA VAL A 209 2.75 -14.19 -10.21
C VAL A 209 2.44 -14.78 -11.59
N PHE A 210 3.46 -14.94 -12.45
CA PHE A 210 3.31 -15.35 -13.85
C PHE A 210 3.57 -16.82 -14.07
N GLY A 211 2.70 -17.43 -14.88
CA GLY A 211 2.75 -18.84 -15.20
C GLY A 211 1.80 -19.68 -14.35
N GLY A 212 1.70 -20.96 -14.70
CA GLY A 212 0.83 -21.90 -14.02
C GLY A 212 1.47 -22.55 -12.79
N TYR A 213 0.62 -23.14 -11.97
CA TYR A 213 1.00 -24.06 -10.90
C TYR A 213 0.67 -25.49 -11.32
N PRO A 214 1.37 -26.51 -10.78
CA PRO A 214 1.09 -27.90 -11.12
C PRO A 214 -0.35 -28.29 -10.77
N SER A 215 -0.98 -29.09 -11.63
CA SER A 215 -2.25 -29.72 -11.31
C SER A 215 -2.08 -30.75 -10.19
N THR A 216 -3.17 -31.08 -9.52
CA THR A 216 -3.17 -32.04 -8.43
C THR A 216 -4.44 -32.91 -8.45
N VAL A 217 -4.49 -33.87 -7.54
CA VAL A 217 -5.65 -34.72 -7.29
C VAL A 217 -6.33 -34.32 -5.99
N TYR A 218 -7.60 -34.66 -5.89
CA TYR A 218 -8.36 -34.51 -4.66
C TYR A 218 -7.94 -35.60 -3.66
N ASN A 219 -7.46 -35.19 -2.50
CA ASN A 219 -7.08 -36.10 -1.42
C ASN A 219 -8.17 -36.08 -0.36
N TYR A 220 -8.80 -37.23 -0.12
CA TYR A 220 -9.87 -37.39 0.88
C TYR A 220 -9.59 -38.57 1.81
N SER A 221 -9.91 -38.38 3.10
CA SER A 221 -9.89 -39.42 4.13
C SER A 221 -10.94 -39.11 5.18
N GLU A 222 -11.77 -40.10 5.53
CA GLU A 222 -12.78 -39.98 6.62
C GLU A 222 -12.13 -39.59 7.96
N ASN A 223 -10.89 -40.04 8.22
CA ASN A 223 -10.15 -39.64 9.43
C ASN A 223 -9.76 -38.15 9.42
N ALA A 224 -9.51 -37.59 8.24
CA ALA A 224 -9.13 -36.19 8.07
C ALA A 224 -10.33 -35.25 8.08
N ASP A 225 -11.50 -35.74 7.66
CA ASP A 225 -12.71 -34.95 7.48
C ASP A 225 -13.29 -34.51 8.82
N ILE A 226 -13.33 -33.20 9.06
CA ILE A 226 -13.86 -32.63 10.30
C ILE A 226 -15.37 -32.88 10.51
N SER A 227 -16.10 -33.18 9.44
CA SER A 227 -17.54 -33.47 9.50
C SER A 227 -17.81 -34.91 9.94
N GLU A 228 -16.90 -35.83 9.64
CA GLU A 228 -16.99 -37.25 10.00
C GLU A 228 -16.18 -37.58 11.27
N ASN A 229 -15.08 -36.87 11.52
CA ASN A 229 -14.21 -37.03 12.67
C ASN A 229 -13.98 -35.68 13.38
N PRO A 230 -14.42 -35.50 14.64
CA PRO A 230 -14.15 -34.28 15.41
C PRO A 230 -12.66 -33.97 15.64
N GLU A 231 -11.77 -34.97 15.52
CA GLU A 231 -10.30 -34.79 15.55
C GLU A 231 -9.68 -34.64 14.16
N GLY A 232 -10.52 -34.55 13.12
CA GLY A 232 -10.13 -34.27 11.75
C GLY A 232 -9.37 -32.96 11.61
N TRP A 233 -8.69 -32.80 10.48
CA TRP A 233 -7.81 -31.66 10.20
C TRP A 233 -8.04 -31.02 8.84
N CYS A 234 -8.99 -31.51 8.05
CA CYS A 234 -9.36 -30.94 6.77
C CYS A 234 -10.87 -30.74 6.66
N ASP A 235 -11.27 -29.55 6.22
CA ASP A 235 -12.64 -29.20 5.87
C ASP A 235 -12.91 -29.49 4.40
N TYR A 236 -13.90 -30.35 4.13
CA TYR A 236 -14.35 -30.76 2.80
C TYR A 236 -15.75 -30.21 2.46
N SER A 237 -16.23 -29.21 3.18
CA SER A 237 -17.59 -28.69 3.05
C SER A 237 -17.87 -27.90 1.76
N SER A 238 -16.85 -27.56 0.96
CA SER A 238 -17.03 -26.90 -0.33
C SER A 238 -17.94 -27.72 -1.25
N LEU A 239 -19.00 -27.09 -1.74
CA LEU A 239 -19.98 -27.73 -2.62
C LEU A 239 -19.36 -28.24 -3.93
N VAL A 240 -18.29 -27.60 -4.39
CA VAL A 240 -17.56 -28.01 -5.60
C VAL A 240 -16.82 -29.33 -5.39
N GLY A 241 -16.39 -29.61 -4.15
CA GLY A 241 -15.82 -30.91 -3.76
C GLY A 241 -16.87 -32.02 -3.68
N SER A 242 -18.17 -31.70 -3.68
CA SER A 242 -19.23 -32.70 -3.54
C SER A 242 -19.27 -33.64 -4.74
N GLY A 243 -19.01 -34.92 -4.49
CA GLY A 243 -18.98 -35.96 -5.52
C GLY A 243 -17.61 -36.19 -6.16
N VAL A 244 -16.60 -35.38 -5.83
CA VAL A 244 -15.20 -35.64 -6.19
C VAL A 244 -14.65 -36.73 -5.27
N LYS A 245 -14.02 -37.77 -5.84
CA LYS A 245 -13.49 -38.90 -5.07
C LYS A 245 -12.01 -38.73 -4.79
N ASN A 246 -11.54 -39.38 -3.74
CA ASN A 246 -10.11 -39.48 -3.46
C ASN A 246 -9.35 -40.01 -4.70
N GLY A 247 -8.37 -39.25 -5.17
CA GLY A 247 -7.55 -39.55 -6.33
C GLY A 247 -8.07 -38.98 -7.65
N ASP A 248 -9.27 -38.40 -7.69
CA ASP A 248 -9.78 -37.73 -8.90
C ASP A 248 -8.95 -36.47 -9.20
N PRO A 249 -8.68 -36.15 -10.48
CA PRO A 249 -7.99 -34.92 -10.83
C PRO A 249 -8.84 -33.70 -10.43
N ILE A 250 -8.18 -32.67 -9.89
CA ILE A 250 -8.79 -31.36 -9.70
C ILE A 250 -8.63 -30.58 -11.00
N GLU A 251 -9.74 -30.42 -11.72
CA GLU A 251 -9.77 -29.71 -13.00
C GLU A 251 -10.00 -28.22 -12.79
N ASN A 252 -9.08 -27.41 -13.34
CA ASN A 252 -9.18 -25.96 -13.43
C ASN A 252 -8.97 -25.59 -14.90
N GLU A 253 -9.99 -25.05 -15.57
CA GLU A 253 -10.04 -24.89 -17.04
C GLU A 253 -8.81 -24.15 -17.62
N ASP A 254 -8.36 -23.10 -16.92
CA ASP A 254 -7.20 -22.28 -17.31
C ASP A 254 -5.92 -22.59 -16.49
N GLY A 255 -5.89 -23.73 -15.81
CA GLY A 255 -4.86 -24.09 -14.84
C GLY A 255 -4.91 -23.23 -13.58
N LEU A 256 -4.04 -23.54 -12.61
CA LEU A 256 -3.95 -22.83 -11.33
C LEU A 256 -3.09 -21.57 -11.46
N LYS A 257 -3.53 -20.47 -10.85
CA LYS A 257 -2.84 -19.16 -10.87
C LYS A 257 -2.79 -18.54 -9.47
N LEU A 258 -1.92 -17.55 -9.28
CA LEU A 258 -2.03 -16.66 -8.12
C LEU A 258 -3.23 -15.73 -8.33
N VAL A 259 -4.21 -15.76 -7.42
CA VAL A 259 -5.48 -15.04 -7.59
C VAL A 259 -5.67 -14.01 -6.49
N LEU A 260 -6.17 -12.83 -6.85
CA LEU A 260 -6.86 -11.94 -5.91
C LEU A 260 -8.35 -12.31 -5.90
N ALA A 261 -8.75 -13.15 -4.95
CA ALA A 261 -10.10 -13.65 -4.83
C ALA A 261 -11.05 -12.59 -4.27
N VAL A 262 -12.28 -12.59 -4.77
CA VAL A 262 -13.43 -11.80 -4.32
C VAL A 262 -14.50 -12.71 -3.70
N PHE A 263 -14.60 -13.94 -4.23
CA PHE A 263 -15.55 -14.94 -3.78
C PHE A 263 -14.84 -16.20 -3.27
N ARG A 264 -15.51 -16.87 -2.33
CA ARG A 264 -15.21 -18.24 -1.89
C ARG A 264 -16.50 -19.06 -1.95
N ASP A 265 -16.44 -20.21 -2.61
CA ASP A 265 -17.55 -21.15 -2.76
C ASP A 265 -18.86 -20.48 -3.25
N GLY A 266 -18.72 -19.48 -4.13
CA GLY A 266 -19.81 -18.72 -4.73
C GLY A 266 -20.28 -17.48 -3.95
N ASP A 267 -19.88 -17.33 -2.68
CA ASP A 267 -20.24 -16.19 -1.84
C ASP A 267 -19.11 -15.17 -1.70
N TYR A 268 -19.45 -13.92 -1.40
CA TYR A 268 -18.44 -12.90 -1.11
C TYR A 268 -17.61 -13.29 0.12
N LEU A 269 -16.30 -13.04 0.06
CA LEU A 269 -15.42 -13.21 1.20
C LEU A 269 -15.87 -12.32 2.37
N ASP A 270 -16.00 -12.91 3.57
CA ASP A 270 -16.36 -12.19 4.79
C ASP A 270 -15.33 -11.09 5.09
N PRO A 271 -15.74 -9.80 5.12
CA PRO A 271 -14.82 -8.69 5.32
C PRO A 271 -13.99 -8.82 6.60
N GLY A 272 -12.73 -8.43 6.51
CA GLY A 272 -11.83 -8.39 7.63
C GLY A 272 -12.29 -7.43 8.72
N ILE A 273 -12.20 -7.83 9.98
CA ILE A 273 -12.42 -6.97 11.15
C ILE A 273 -11.22 -7.05 12.10
N LEU A 274 -11.01 -5.97 12.86
CA LEU A 274 -10.06 -5.96 13.95
C LEU A 274 -10.75 -6.40 15.24
N THR A 275 -10.38 -7.57 15.75
CA THR A 275 -10.93 -8.10 17.00
C THR A 275 -10.47 -7.28 18.22
N PRO A 276 -11.14 -7.38 19.39
CA PRO A 276 -10.69 -6.72 20.61
C PRO A 276 -9.26 -7.09 21.06
N GLN A 277 -8.71 -8.19 20.54
CA GLN A 277 -7.34 -8.63 20.78
C GLN A 277 -6.34 -8.09 19.74
N ASN A 278 -6.77 -7.14 18.90
CA ASN A 278 -6.00 -6.57 17.79
C ASN A 278 -5.48 -7.64 16.81
N LYS A 279 -6.33 -8.61 16.49
CA LYS A 279 -6.09 -9.60 15.45
C LYS A 279 -7.07 -9.43 14.31
N LEU A 280 -6.59 -9.61 13.09
CA LEU A 280 -7.42 -9.74 11.90
C LEU A 280 -8.27 -11.01 12.02
N ASP A 281 -9.58 -10.84 11.90
CA ASP A 281 -10.56 -11.91 11.69
C ASP A 281 -11.32 -11.64 10.38
N GLY A 282 -11.84 -12.68 9.71
CA GLY A 282 -12.35 -12.58 8.34
C GLY A 282 -11.26 -12.66 7.26
N GLU A 283 -11.64 -12.94 6.01
CA GLU A 283 -10.68 -13.17 4.92
C GLU A 283 -10.81 -12.19 3.74
N GLY A 284 -11.93 -11.46 3.68
CA GLY A 284 -12.29 -10.52 2.64
C GLY A 284 -11.99 -9.06 2.98
N PRO A 285 -12.41 -8.11 2.14
CA PRO A 285 -13.21 -8.32 0.93
C PRO A 285 -12.42 -8.96 -0.21
N PHE A 286 -11.09 -8.99 -0.08
CA PHE A 286 -10.21 -9.62 -1.05
C PHE A 286 -9.17 -10.48 -0.34
N ARG A 287 -8.78 -11.58 -0.99
CA ARG A 287 -7.73 -12.47 -0.49
C ARG A 287 -6.76 -12.81 -1.62
N VAL A 288 -5.46 -12.69 -1.38
CA VAL A 288 -4.48 -13.31 -2.30
C VAL A 288 -4.38 -14.79 -1.97
N VAL A 289 -4.63 -15.64 -2.97
CA VAL A 289 -4.71 -17.10 -2.86
C VAL A 289 -3.63 -17.73 -3.76
N PRO A 290 -2.51 -18.20 -3.17
CA PRO A 290 -1.53 -19.00 -3.89
C PRO A 290 -1.93 -20.48 -3.97
N PRO A 291 -1.84 -21.14 -5.14
CA PRO A 291 -1.87 -22.60 -5.24
C PRO A 291 -0.60 -23.22 -4.66
N GLN A 292 -0.64 -24.52 -4.31
CA GLN A 292 0.56 -25.26 -3.95
C GLN A 292 1.54 -25.34 -5.14
N LYS A 293 2.81 -25.02 -4.91
CA LYS A 293 3.93 -25.27 -5.84
C LYS A 293 4.36 -26.72 -5.83
N VAL A 294 4.26 -27.37 -4.66
CA VAL A 294 4.52 -28.80 -4.48
C VAL A 294 3.24 -29.44 -3.95
N PRO A 295 2.36 -29.95 -4.83
CA PRO A 295 1.08 -30.49 -4.40
C PRO A 295 1.23 -31.67 -3.44
N GLY A 296 0.36 -31.71 -2.45
CA GLY A 296 0.31 -32.79 -1.46
C GLY A 296 -1.10 -32.95 -0.87
N PRO A 297 -1.30 -33.98 -0.05
CA PRO A 297 -2.54 -34.13 0.71
C PRO A 297 -2.65 -33.06 1.81
N PRO A 298 -3.82 -32.89 2.44
CA PRO A 298 -3.92 -32.16 3.70
C PRO A 298 -3.12 -32.89 4.80
N ASP A 299 -2.54 -32.15 5.74
CA ASP A 299 -1.78 -32.68 6.86
C ASP A 299 -2.27 -32.14 8.21
N GLN A 300 -2.01 -32.90 9.26
CA GLN A 300 -2.41 -32.50 10.61
C GLN A 300 -1.66 -31.23 11.04
N ARG A 301 -2.30 -30.35 11.82
CA ARG A 301 -1.64 -29.13 12.32
C ARG A 301 -0.43 -29.45 13.19
N SER A 302 0.63 -28.65 13.08
CA SER A 302 1.86 -28.77 13.91
C SER A 302 1.66 -28.75 15.42
N THR A 303 0.53 -28.22 15.89
CA THR A 303 0.17 -28.08 17.31
C THR A 303 -0.73 -29.21 17.82
N ALA A 304 -1.13 -30.17 16.98
CA ALA A 304 -1.96 -31.29 17.41
C ALA A 304 -1.16 -32.22 18.33
N THR A 305 -1.82 -32.67 19.40
CA THR A 305 -1.27 -33.60 20.39
C THR A 305 -1.13 -35.03 19.85
N ASN A 306 -1.93 -35.39 18.85
CA ASN A 306 -1.88 -36.67 18.16
C ASN A 306 -1.38 -36.48 16.72
N GLN A 307 -0.24 -37.08 16.40
CA GLN A 307 0.34 -37.12 15.06
C GLN A 307 0.36 -38.56 14.50
N ASN A 308 -0.20 -39.55 15.19
CA ASN A 308 -0.31 -40.91 14.68
C ASN A 308 -1.60 -41.06 13.86
N VAL A 309 -1.68 -40.33 12.75
CA VAL A 309 -2.84 -40.22 11.88
C VAL A 309 -2.44 -40.43 10.42
N THR A 310 -3.41 -40.61 9.54
CA THR A 310 -3.19 -40.44 8.09
C THR A 310 -2.65 -39.02 7.87
N TRP A 311 -1.61 -38.83 7.06
CA TRP A 311 -1.01 -37.51 6.80
C TRP A 311 -0.70 -36.69 8.07
N PRO A 312 0.26 -37.14 8.89
CA PRO A 312 0.74 -36.36 10.02
C PRO A 312 1.35 -35.04 9.54
N PHE A 313 1.52 -34.08 10.45
CA PHE A 313 2.17 -32.80 10.15
C PHE A 313 3.51 -33.03 9.43
N ASP A 314 3.66 -32.47 8.24
CA ASP A 314 4.90 -32.51 7.48
C ASP A 314 5.48 -31.09 7.34
N PRO A 315 6.58 -30.76 8.03
CA PRO A 315 7.19 -29.43 7.92
C PRO A 315 7.77 -29.12 6.52
N ALA A 316 7.89 -30.11 5.64
CA ALA A 316 8.32 -29.93 4.25
C ALA A 316 7.14 -29.78 3.27
N ALA A 317 5.90 -29.96 3.73
CA ALA A 317 4.71 -29.76 2.90
C ALA A 317 4.54 -28.29 2.50
N ASP A 318 3.82 -28.09 1.41
CA ASP A 318 3.50 -26.76 0.89
C ASP A 318 2.27 -26.19 1.61
N HIS A 319 2.51 -25.50 2.73
CA HIS A 319 1.47 -24.82 3.53
C HIS A 319 1.01 -23.49 2.90
N ASN A 320 0.52 -23.54 1.66
CA ASN A 320 0.10 -22.38 0.86
C ASN A 320 -0.90 -21.43 1.56
N ALA A 321 -1.74 -21.93 2.47
CA ALA A 321 -2.66 -21.09 3.23
C ALA A 321 -1.93 -20.04 4.08
N GLY A 322 -0.73 -20.35 4.59
CA GLY A 322 0.10 -19.42 5.36
C GLY A 322 0.71 -18.28 4.54
N PHE A 323 0.70 -18.42 3.21
CA PHE A 323 1.17 -17.41 2.26
C PHE A 323 0.02 -16.64 1.60
N SER A 324 -1.22 -16.97 1.97
CA SER A 324 -2.38 -16.17 1.58
C SER A 324 -2.40 -14.84 2.33
N THR A 325 -2.60 -13.74 1.62
CA THR A 325 -2.84 -12.44 2.27
C THR A 325 -4.34 -12.21 2.41
N ARG A 326 -4.87 -12.47 3.61
CA ARG A 326 -6.28 -12.20 3.97
C ARG A 326 -6.53 -10.70 4.01
N SER A 327 -7.74 -10.29 3.63
CA SER A 327 -8.16 -8.88 3.64
C SER A 327 -7.16 -7.97 2.93
N THR A 328 -6.70 -8.39 1.76
CA THR A 328 -5.72 -7.65 0.96
C THR A 328 -6.25 -6.24 0.65
N THR A 329 -5.42 -5.23 0.91
CA THR A 329 -5.77 -3.81 0.67
C THR A 329 -4.75 -3.09 -0.19
N ILE A 330 -3.50 -3.58 -0.22
CA ILE A 330 -2.37 -2.90 -0.86
C ILE A 330 -1.53 -3.92 -1.60
N ILE A 331 -1.15 -3.58 -2.84
CA ILE A 331 -0.21 -4.34 -3.66
C ILE A 331 0.87 -3.37 -4.14
N LYS A 332 2.08 -3.53 -3.61
CA LYS A 332 3.28 -2.80 -4.02
C LYS A 332 3.97 -3.55 -5.15
N VAL A 333 4.28 -2.87 -6.24
CA VAL A 333 5.00 -3.41 -7.41
C VAL A 333 6.42 -2.89 -7.38
N GLU A 334 7.39 -3.80 -7.23
CA GLU A 334 8.78 -3.46 -6.93
C GLU A 334 9.75 -3.83 -8.08
N PRO A 335 10.91 -3.13 -8.19
CA PRO A 335 11.34 -1.99 -7.39
C PRO A 335 10.51 -0.73 -7.66
N LEU A 336 10.46 0.19 -6.69
CA LEU A 336 9.85 1.49 -6.92
C LEU A 336 10.61 2.25 -8.03
N PRO A 337 9.93 3.00 -8.92
CA PRO A 337 10.60 3.86 -9.88
C PRO A 337 11.55 4.86 -9.21
N GLU A 338 12.64 5.21 -9.90
CA GLU A 338 13.59 6.20 -9.40
C GLU A 338 12.90 7.54 -9.11
N GLY A 339 13.32 8.20 -8.03
CA GLY A 339 12.68 9.44 -7.57
C GLY A 339 11.34 9.24 -6.88
N THR A 340 10.88 8.00 -6.68
CA THR A 340 9.64 7.72 -5.95
C THR A 340 9.88 7.07 -4.58
N THR A 341 8.88 7.22 -3.71
CA THR A 341 8.77 6.59 -2.40
C THR A 341 7.39 5.96 -2.23
N ASP A 342 7.18 5.25 -1.14
CA ASP A 342 5.90 4.61 -0.84
C ASP A 342 4.76 5.65 -0.79
N ILE A 343 3.57 5.23 -1.25
CA ILE A 343 2.38 6.05 -1.05
C ILE A 343 1.99 6.00 0.44
N ASN A 344 1.24 6.99 0.92
CA ASN A 344 0.69 6.90 2.26
C ASN A 344 -0.37 5.79 2.32
N THR A 345 0.02 4.62 2.80
CA THR A 345 -0.85 3.45 2.98
C THR A 345 -1.35 3.28 4.42
N LEU A 346 -0.83 4.07 5.36
CA LEU A 346 -0.87 3.78 6.80
C LEU A 346 -2.26 3.96 7.43
N GLU A 347 -3.19 4.62 6.73
CA GLU A 347 -4.54 4.89 7.24
C GLU A 347 -5.65 4.42 6.30
N THR A 348 -5.29 3.76 5.20
CA THR A 348 -6.26 3.30 4.20
C THR A 348 -6.59 1.82 4.29
N GLY A 349 -5.80 1.01 4.99
CA GLY A 349 -6.01 -0.45 5.06
C GLY A 349 -7.45 -0.81 5.47
N TRP A 350 -7.84 -0.46 6.70
CA TRP A 350 -9.20 -0.77 7.19
C TRP A 350 -10.30 -0.06 6.41
N LYS A 351 -10.08 1.20 6.01
CA LYS A 351 -11.04 1.92 5.16
C LYS A 351 -11.25 1.24 3.80
N TYR A 352 -10.22 0.65 3.22
CA TYR A 352 -10.29 -0.09 1.96
C TYR A 352 -10.95 -1.45 2.13
N VAL A 353 -10.84 -2.06 3.31
CA VAL A 353 -11.70 -3.20 3.68
C VAL A 353 -13.17 -2.77 3.67
N ASP A 354 -13.51 -1.71 4.40
CA ASP A 354 -14.90 -1.21 4.50
C ASP A 354 -15.49 -0.79 3.14
N GLU A 355 -14.68 -0.12 2.32
CA GLU A 355 -15.10 0.38 1.00
C GLU A 355 -14.99 -0.66 -0.12
N GLY A 356 -14.47 -1.86 0.16
CA GLY A 356 -14.23 -2.87 -0.88
C GLY A 356 -13.27 -2.38 -1.97
N LYS A 357 -12.13 -1.81 -1.58
CA LYS A 357 -11.11 -1.28 -2.49
C LYS A 357 -9.75 -1.91 -2.26
N ILE A 358 -8.90 -1.82 -3.28
CA ILE A 358 -7.45 -2.04 -3.14
C ILE A 358 -6.68 -0.91 -3.81
N VAL A 359 -5.43 -0.71 -3.40
CA VAL A 359 -4.46 0.10 -4.13
C VAL A 359 -3.34 -0.75 -4.69
N VAL A 360 -3.07 -0.59 -5.97
CA VAL A 360 -1.88 -1.09 -6.65
C VAL A 360 -0.95 0.09 -6.91
N TYR A 361 0.30 0.05 -6.45
CA TYR A 361 1.25 1.15 -6.64
C TYR A 361 2.69 0.68 -6.87
N GLY A 362 3.57 1.56 -7.34
CA GLY A 362 4.98 1.27 -7.55
C GLY A 362 5.37 1.34 -9.02
N ALA A 363 6.04 0.30 -9.53
CA ALA A 363 6.43 0.18 -10.94
C ALA A 363 5.23 -0.10 -11.87
N ILE A 364 4.33 0.88 -11.96
CA ILE A 364 3.18 0.89 -12.85
C ILE A 364 3.15 2.20 -13.67
N ASP A 365 2.35 2.22 -14.74
CA ASP A 365 2.19 3.37 -15.63
C ASP A 365 1.85 4.66 -14.83
N PRO A 366 2.69 5.71 -14.89
CA PRO A 366 2.43 6.95 -14.17
C PRO A 366 1.36 7.82 -14.83
N VAL A 367 0.97 7.58 -16.10
CA VAL A 367 0.14 8.53 -16.86
C VAL A 367 -1.19 8.87 -16.17
N PRO A 368 -2.02 7.90 -15.74
CA PRO A 368 -3.24 8.23 -14.99
C PRO A 368 -2.99 8.99 -13.67
N THR A 369 -1.91 8.68 -12.94
CA THR A 369 -1.53 9.43 -11.72
C THR A 369 -1.15 10.87 -12.08
N ILE A 370 -0.36 11.07 -13.14
CA ILE A 370 -0.01 12.38 -13.70
C ILE A 370 -1.29 13.15 -14.04
N LEU A 371 -2.21 12.55 -14.80
CA LEU A 371 -3.45 13.21 -15.22
C LEU A 371 -4.32 13.64 -14.04
N GLY A 372 -4.43 12.80 -13.01
CA GLY A 372 -5.16 13.14 -11.77
C GLY A 372 -4.51 14.30 -11.02
N LYS A 373 -3.17 14.33 -10.94
CA LYS A 373 -2.43 15.44 -10.31
C LYS A 373 -2.53 16.74 -11.09
N MET A 374 -2.52 16.68 -12.43
CA MET A 374 -2.78 17.85 -13.27
C MET A 374 -4.20 18.38 -13.05
N ASP A 375 -5.19 17.52 -12.84
CA ASP A 375 -6.55 17.95 -12.48
C ASP A 375 -6.59 18.65 -11.11
N ALA A 376 -5.88 18.12 -10.11
CA ALA A 376 -5.78 18.74 -8.79
C ALA A 376 -5.07 20.11 -8.85
N LEU A 377 -3.99 20.23 -9.64
CA LEU A 377 -3.29 21.50 -9.86
C LEU A 377 -4.20 22.52 -10.57
N LEU A 378 -4.90 22.11 -11.63
CA LEU A 378 -5.87 22.97 -12.32
C LEU A 378 -7.00 23.41 -11.37
N ALA A 379 -7.49 22.53 -10.51
CA ALA A 379 -8.51 22.88 -9.53
C ALA A 379 -7.99 23.89 -8.51
N THR A 380 -6.78 23.68 -8.00
CA THR A 380 -6.07 24.60 -7.09
C THR A 380 -6.02 26.00 -7.72
N LEU A 381 -5.40 26.11 -8.90
CA LEU A 381 -5.26 27.37 -9.63
C LEU A 381 -6.60 28.06 -9.92
N LYS A 382 -7.67 27.30 -10.24
CA LYS A 382 -9.02 27.86 -10.46
C LYS A 382 -9.66 28.42 -9.20
N SER A 383 -9.46 27.75 -8.06
CA SER A 383 -10.04 28.15 -6.77
C SER A 383 -9.29 29.30 -6.10
N SER A 384 -8.05 29.56 -6.50
CA SER A 384 -7.22 30.62 -5.93
C SER A 384 -7.78 32.01 -6.21
N SER A 385 -7.64 32.89 -5.22
CA SER A 385 -7.98 34.30 -5.35
C SER A 385 -7.12 34.96 -6.43
N TRP A 386 -7.71 35.80 -7.29
CA TRP A 386 -6.98 36.58 -8.28
C TRP A 386 -5.91 37.50 -7.68
N LYS A 387 -6.04 37.85 -6.39
CA LYS A 387 -5.06 38.65 -5.64
C LYS A 387 -3.78 37.88 -5.29
N SER A 388 -3.81 36.56 -5.42
CA SER A 388 -2.65 35.68 -5.19
C SER A 388 -1.65 35.74 -6.35
N PHE A 389 -1.97 36.49 -7.40
CA PHE A 389 -1.18 36.61 -8.62
C PHE A 389 -0.79 38.06 -8.85
N LYS A 390 0.39 38.27 -9.43
CA LYS A 390 0.90 39.59 -9.79
C LYS A 390 -0.03 40.34 -10.75
N ASN A 391 -0.70 39.59 -11.62
CA ASN A 391 -1.75 40.08 -12.51
C ASN A 391 -2.78 38.95 -12.71
N PRO A 392 -4.10 39.22 -12.70
CA PRO A 392 -5.13 38.22 -12.98
C PRO A 392 -4.96 37.47 -14.31
N ILE A 393 -4.25 38.05 -15.29
CA ILE A 393 -3.92 37.39 -16.55
C ILE A 393 -3.01 36.18 -16.32
N TYR A 394 -2.06 36.23 -15.37
CA TYR A 394 -1.13 35.12 -15.16
C TYR A 394 -1.82 33.86 -14.64
N GLN A 395 -2.85 34.00 -13.80
CA GLN A 395 -3.71 32.87 -13.42
C GLN A 395 -4.28 32.17 -14.66
N LYS A 396 -4.74 32.94 -15.65
CA LYS A 396 -5.28 32.39 -16.90
C LYS A 396 -4.21 31.70 -17.74
N ILE A 397 -3.00 32.27 -17.82
CA ILE A 397 -1.88 31.68 -18.57
C ILE A 397 -1.49 30.34 -17.97
N LEU A 398 -1.29 30.27 -16.64
CA LEU A 398 -0.98 29.02 -15.94
C LEU A 398 -2.05 27.94 -16.19
N LEU A 399 -3.33 28.31 -16.13
CA LEU A 399 -4.43 27.39 -16.43
C LEU A 399 -4.38 26.86 -17.87
N ILE A 400 -4.01 27.71 -18.83
CA ILE A 400 -3.88 27.31 -20.24
C ILE A 400 -2.69 26.36 -20.41
N GLU A 401 -1.53 26.69 -19.84
CA GLU A 401 -0.30 25.90 -20.00
C GLU A 401 -0.41 24.53 -19.32
N VAL A 402 -0.93 24.47 -18.10
CA VAL A 402 -1.15 23.18 -17.41
C VAL A 402 -2.21 22.35 -18.17
N SER A 403 -3.26 22.98 -18.70
CA SER A 403 -4.26 22.28 -19.52
C SER A 403 -3.66 21.74 -20.82
N LEU A 404 -2.80 22.51 -21.49
CA LEU A 404 -2.08 22.09 -22.69
C LEU A 404 -1.13 20.93 -22.39
N ALA A 405 -0.35 21.01 -21.32
CA ALA A 405 0.52 19.93 -20.87
C ALA A 405 -0.30 18.64 -20.61
N LYS A 406 -1.48 18.78 -20.01
CA LYS A 406 -2.39 17.65 -19.77
C LYS A 406 -2.87 17.01 -21.07
N GLN A 407 -3.23 17.82 -22.07
CA GLN A 407 -3.62 17.29 -23.39
C GLN A 407 -2.44 16.60 -24.08
N LEU A 408 -1.25 17.20 -24.03
CA LEU A 408 -0.03 16.57 -24.56
C LEU A 408 0.24 15.21 -23.91
N ALA A 409 0.10 15.09 -22.59
CA ALA A 409 0.24 13.83 -21.87
C ALA A 409 -0.80 12.78 -22.31
N LYS A 410 -2.07 13.17 -22.48
CA LYS A 410 -3.13 12.28 -23.00
C LYS A 410 -2.84 11.75 -24.40
N TYR A 411 -2.17 12.53 -25.24
CA TYR A 411 -1.80 12.13 -26.60
C TYR A 411 -0.42 11.46 -26.69
N GLY A 412 0.17 11.04 -25.56
CA GLY A 412 1.47 10.37 -25.55
C GLY A 412 2.68 11.29 -25.77
N LYS A 413 2.48 12.61 -25.83
CA LYS A 413 3.55 13.62 -26.05
C LYS A 413 4.24 14.01 -24.74
N HIS A 414 4.67 13.02 -23.95
CA HIS A 414 5.16 13.21 -22.58
C HIS A 414 6.36 14.16 -22.47
N LYS A 415 7.35 14.04 -23.37
CA LYS A 415 8.51 14.95 -23.41
C LYS A 415 8.12 16.41 -23.64
N ALA A 416 7.10 16.65 -24.46
CA ALA A 416 6.59 18.00 -24.71
C ALA A 416 5.81 18.55 -23.52
N ALA A 417 5.00 17.70 -22.87
CA ALA A 417 4.30 18.05 -21.63
C ALA A 417 5.29 18.42 -20.51
N LEU A 418 6.32 17.60 -20.29
CA LEU A 418 7.37 17.84 -19.31
C LEU A 418 8.10 19.16 -19.57
N LYS A 419 8.50 19.42 -20.81
CA LYS A 419 9.17 20.68 -21.18
C LYS A 419 8.29 21.90 -20.88
N LEU A 420 6.99 21.82 -21.15
CA LEU A 420 6.07 22.92 -20.89
C LEU A 420 5.92 23.18 -19.38
N LEU A 421 5.77 22.14 -18.56
CA LEU A 421 5.67 22.29 -17.11
C LEU A 421 6.96 22.87 -16.51
N ARG A 422 8.12 22.33 -16.90
CA ARG A 422 9.41 22.77 -16.35
C ARG A 422 9.77 24.19 -16.79
N ASN A 423 9.66 24.51 -18.08
CA ASN A 423 10.23 25.73 -18.64
C ASN A 423 9.22 26.89 -18.79
N SER A 424 7.96 26.69 -18.44
CA SER A 424 6.93 27.74 -18.59
C SER A 424 6.06 27.90 -17.36
N VAL A 425 5.92 26.85 -16.55
CA VAL A 425 5.09 26.91 -15.33
C VAL A 425 5.96 27.00 -14.08
N LEU A 426 6.96 26.11 -13.93
CA LEU A 426 7.77 26.05 -12.71
C LEU A 426 8.62 27.31 -12.48
N GLU A 427 9.28 27.83 -13.53
CA GLU A 427 10.10 29.06 -13.51
C GLU A 427 9.32 30.34 -13.12
N HIS A 428 8.00 30.25 -12.92
CA HIS A 428 7.16 31.38 -12.53
C HIS A 428 6.39 31.13 -11.23
N ALA A 429 6.78 30.08 -10.50
CA ALA A 429 6.15 29.64 -9.27
C ALA A 429 7.16 29.04 -8.27
N ASP A 430 8.43 29.44 -8.29
CA ASP A 430 9.48 28.82 -7.48
C ASP A 430 10.08 29.71 -6.38
N GLY A 431 10.01 31.04 -6.46
CA GLY A 431 10.69 31.95 -5.52
C GLY A 431 10.48 31.67 -4.03
N CYS A 432 9.24 31.49 -3.56
CA CYS A 432 8.95 31.18 -2.15
C CYS A 432 9.39 29.76 -1.72
N SER A 433 9.78 28.89 -2.65
CA SER A 433 10.31 27.56 -2.39
C SER A 433 11.83 27.47 -2.53
N THR A 434 12.49 28.51 -3.04
CA THR A 434 13.96 28.63 -3.04
C THR A 434 14.47 29.19 -1.71
N ALA A 435 15.80 29.30 -1.59
CA ALA A 435 16.45 29.88 -0.41
C ALA A 435 16.03 31.34 -0.12
N GLU A 436 15.48 32.06 -1.11
CA GLU A 436 15.04 33.44 -0.94
C GLU A 436 13.77 33.53 -0.08
N GLY A 437 12.87 32.55 -0.18
CA GLY A 437 11.69 32.44 0.68
C GLY A 437 10.63 33.53 0.44
N HIS A 438 10.71 34.23 -0.69
CA HIS A 438 9.75 35.24 -1.15
C HIS A 438 9.60 35.16 -2.68
N PRO A 439 8.52 35.71 -3.27
CA PRO A 439 8.34 35.64 -4.72
C PRO A 439 9.41 36.43 -5.46
N ASP A 440 9.95 35.84 -6.52
CA ASP A 440 10.94 36.42 -7.40
C ASP A 440 10.33 37.47 -8.33
N LYS A 441 11.17 38.20 -9.05
CA LYS A 441 10.69 39.28 -9.93
C LYS A 441 9.84 38.76 -11.09
N ASP A 442 10.18 37.58 -11.60
CA ASP A 442 9.54 36.87 -12.71
C ASP A 442 8.40 35.96 -12.27
N ASP A 443 8.21 35.77 -10.96
CA ASP A 443 7.10 35.02 -10.43
C ASP A 443 5.74 35.63 -10.77
N TRP A 444 4.83 34.73 -11.11
CA TRP A 444 3.45 35.06 -11.46
C TRP A 444 2.52 34.92 -10.26
N VAL A 445 2.86 34.03 -9.33
CA VAL A 445 2.17 33.81 -8.07
C VAL A 445 2.87 34.62 -6.98
N THR A 446 2.15 35.52 -6.32
CA THR A 446 2.72 36.40 -5.29
C THR A 446 2.36 35.97 -3.86
N ASP A 447 1.35 35.12 -3.71
CA ASP A 447 1.03 34.50 -2.43
C ASP A 447 1.93 33.30 -2.18
N CYS A 448 2.81 33.38 -1.17
CA CYS A 448 3.77 32.30 -0.91
C CYS A 448 3.13 30.95 -0.57
N ASN A 449 1.96 30.94 0.08
CA ASN A 449 1.31 29.67 0.42
C ASN A 449 0.84 28.96 -0.84
N LEU A 450 0.17 29.70 -1.73
CA LEU A 450 -0.22 29.19 -3.04
C LEU A 450 1.00 28.80 -3.89
N GLN A 451 2.03 29.64 -3.91
CA GLN A 451 3.21 29.38 -4.72
C GLN A 451 3.93 28.10 -4.29
N LYS A 452 4.18 27.91 -2.99
CA LYS A 452 4.76 26.68 -2.45
C LYS A 452 3.95 25.45 -2.83
N LYS A 453 2.62 25.55 -2.74
CA LYS A 453 1.73 24.45 -3.16
C LYS A 453 1.89 24.15 -4.65
N VAL A 454 1.83 25.17 -5.51
CA VAL A 454 1.98 25.01 -6.97
C VAL A 454 3.36 24.45 -7.32
N TYR A 455 4.42 24.92 -6.67
CA TYR A 455 5.78 24.43 -6.82
C TYR A 455 5.87 22.93 -6.56
N TRP A 456 5.40 22.46 -5.40
CA TRP A 456 5.49 21.04 -5.04
C TRP A 456 4.57 20.16 -5.90
N ASP A 457 3.39 20.65 -6.28
CA ASP A 457 2.51 19.97 -7.25
C ASP A 457 3.23 19.80 -8.61
N LEU A 458 3.98 20.81 -9.07
CA LEU A 458 4.76 20.77 -10.32
C LEU A 458 6.00 19.88 -10.21
N HIS A 459 6.74 19.98 -9.11
CA HIS A 459 7.89 19.11 -8.83
C HIS A 459 7.47 17.64 -8.91
N GLU A 460 6.35 17.31 -8.27
CA GLU A 460 5.80 15.96 -8.32
C GLU A 460 5.47 15.49 -9.73
N LEU A 461 4.80 16.32 -10.53
CA LEU A 461 4.52 16.03 -11.93
C LEU A 461 5.81 15.79 -12.73
N ILE A 462 6.84 16.61 -12.52
CA ILE A 462 8.12 16.53 -13.21
C ILE A 462 8.82 15.19 -12.92
N VAL A 463 8.87 14.77 -11.65
CA VAL A 463 9.45 13.47 -11.28
C VAL A 463 8.66 12.32 -11.91
N LEU A 464 7.32 12.35 -11.85
CA LEU A 464 6.48 11.31 -12.44
C LEU A 464 6.63 11.22 -13.96
N PHE A 465 6.79 12.35 -14.66
CA PHE A 465 7.09 12.35 -16.09
C PHE A 465 8.47 11.74 -16.39
N GLY A 466 9.44 11.88 -15.48
CA GLY A 466 10.78 11.28 -15.62
C GLY A 466 10.77 9.75 -15.67
N ILE A 467 9.71 9.10 -15.20
CA ILE A 467 9.54 7.63 -15.28
C ILE A 467 9.30 7.18 -16.73
N ILE A 468 8.74 8.04 -17.60
CA ILE A 468 8.26 7.68 -18.94
C ILE A 468 8.87 8.50 -20.09
N VAL A 469 9.84 9.38 -19.78
CA VAL A 469 10.56 10.23 -20.76
C VAL A 469 12.03 9.90 -20.73
#